data_AF-A0A4R5ADC6-F1
#
_entry.id   AF-A0A4R5ADC6-F1
#
_cell.length_a   1.000
_cell.length_b   1.000
_cell.length_c   1.000
_cell.angle_alpha   90.00
_cell.angle_beta   90.00
_cell.angle_gamma   90.00
#
_symmetry.space_group_name_H-M   'P 1'
#
loop_
_entity.id
_entity.type
_entity.pdbx_description
1 polymer ?
#
loop_
_entity_poly.entity_id
_entity_poly.type
_entity_poly.pdbx_seq_one_letter_code
_entity_poly.pdbx_strand_id
1 'polypeptide(L)'
;MPEPAPRPRDLSPAETGFVRQRPVAWLNPGLLAGTAVRVLLAYLFGGYLDKRELQAALPDRAFDHSAADELWFDYTADVGDGFDATFSVASLLARPELMLEDGRLLPRGSLLVLGGDQVYPTASSPAYENRWKGPFRAALPDLAVDTPSLYALPGNHDWYDGLTAFLRLFAQGDTIGGWRTRQARSYFALQLPHRWWLLAVDIQLSSYIDEPQLDYFRRVAERLTPEDRIVLVPAQPSWAKTHERPDAYDSVDYFIRTVIEPTGARIPLLLAGDMHHYARYAGTGPDGRGRQLVTCGGGGAYLVGTDHLPDAVAVPPEETIARRHSTPQRYELAAAYPSQGASRRLGWQVFARLPRLNAGFVGLLGLVQTLLMLAFVTSHDDWITPATVTGVAAVLAGTAVFTLVLGVRTRKHMIAAVAHAVPHVALAAGGAAVWSALPLSELPNPWATLLAFVVYGPVIGLLDSWMVCVYLLVARYVDVNVNELYAGLGIEDHKSFLRFHIGRDGSLTMYPVAVERVAHRWRADPDGAPGSPWIVPADPLHATLAEPPVLVDGSRGGAE
;
A
#
# COMPACT_ATOMS: atom_id res chain seq x y z
N MET A 1 -12.09 -37.99 3.81
CA MET A 1 -11.88 -36.56 3.49
C MET A 1 -13.14 -35.82 3.90
N PRO A 2 -13.06 -34.64 4.53
CA PRO A 2 -14.25 -33.81 4.71
C PRO A 2 -14.89 -33.54 3.34
N GLU A 3 -16.22 -33.52 3.28
CA GLU A 3 -16.92 -33.14 2.04
C GLU A 3 -16.51 -31.70 1.65
N PRO A 4 -16.30 -31.43 0.35
CA PRO A 4 -16.03 -30.07 -0.10
C PRO A 4 -17.20 -29.17 0.30
N ALA A 5 -16.89 -28.00 0.86
CA ALA A 5 -17.91 -27.03 1.26
C ALA A 5 -18.82 -26.72 0.06
N PRO A 6 -20.15 -26.65 0.27
CA PRO A 6 -21.09 -26.36 -0.80
C PRO A 6 -20.75 -25.01 -1.44
N ARG A 7 -20.77 -24.97 -2.78
CA ARG A 7 -20.52 -23.73 -3.54
C ARG A 7 -21.67 -22.74 -3.29
N PRO A 8 -21.39 -21.44 -3.16
CA PRO A 8 -22.42 -20.44 -2.90
C PRO A 8 -23.36 -20.29 -4.10
N ARG A 9 -24.66 -20.18 -3.83
CA ARG A 9 -25.71 -19.92 -4.84
C ARG A 9 -25.87 -18.44 -5.16
N ASP A 10 -25.53 -17.59 -4.20
CA ASP A 10 -25.55 -16.14 -4.34
C ASP A 10 -24.36 -15.50 -3.59
N LEU A 11 -24.32 -14.17 -3.57
CA LEU A 11 -23.24 -13.40 -2.95
C LEU A 11 -23.57 -12.92 -1.53
N SER A 12 -24.53 -13.58 -0.86
CA SER A 12 -24.88 -13.28 0.52
C SER A 12 -23.79 -13.79 1.48
N PRO A 13 -23.55 -13.12 2.61
CA PRO A 13 -22.54 -13.57 3.58
C PRO A 13 -22.80 -14.96 4.15
N ALA A 14 -24.05 -15.42 4.18
CA ALA A 14 -24.40 -16.75 4.64
C ALA A 14 -23.89 -17.84 3.69
N GLU A 15 -23.94 -17.58 2.38
CA GLU A 15 -23.45 -18.49 1.34
C GLU A 15 -21.93 -18.41 1.17
N THR A 16 -21.35 -17.20 1.15
CA THR A 16 -19.91 -17.02 0.90
C THR A 16 -19.04 -17.21 2.15
N GLY A 17 -19.62 -17.08 3.35
CA GLY A 17 -18.91 -17.13 4.62
C GLY A 17 -18.03 -15.91 4.91
N PHE A 18 -18.28 -14.77 4.23
CA PHE A 18 -17.65 -13.48 4.53
C PHE A 18 -18.48 -12.30 3.99
N VAL A 19 -18.29 -11.12 4.57
CA VAL A 19 -18.96 -9.87 4.15
C VAL A 19 -18.04 -9.08 3.24
N ARG A 20 -18.41 -8.95 1.96
CA ARG A 20 -17.71 -8.10 0.98
C ARG A 20 -17.60 -6.67 1.51
N GLN A 21 -16.37 -6.16 1.60
CA GLN A 21 -16.09 -4.81 2.10
C GLN A 21 -15.97 -3.81 0.95
N ARG A 22 -16.51 -2.62 1.16
CA ARG A 22 -16.20 -1.46 0.32
C ARG A 22 -14.77 -0.96 0.62
N PRO A 23 -14.13 -0.26 -0.33
CA PRO A 23 -12.88 0.45 -0.07
C PRO A 23 -12.98 1.33 1.16
N VAL A 24 -11.87 1.45 1.88
CA VAL A 24 -11.79 2.32 3.04
C VAL A 24 -11.95 3.78 2.60
N ALA A 25 -12.85 4.50 3.26
CA ALA A 25 -13.07 5.93 3.00
C ALA A 25 -12.01 6.76 3.74
N TRP A 26 -10.79 6.78 3.24
CA TRP A 26 -9.59 7.31 3.91
C TRP A 26 -9.70 8.78 4.36
N LEU A 27 -10.45 9.64 3.66
CA LEU A 27 -10.67 11.04 4.07
C LEU A 27 -12.00 11.25 4.83
N ASN A 28 -12.69 10.19 5.22
CA ASN A 28 -13.86 10.32 6.08
C ASN A 28 -13.43 10.81 7.48
N PRO A 29 -13.96 11.95 7.98
CA PRO A 29 -13.50 12.53 9.25
C PRO A 29 -13.62 11.59 10.46
N GLY A 30 -14.70 10.81 10.54
CA GLY A 30 -14.90 9.86 11.64
C GLY A 30 -13.93 8.69 11.59
N LEU A 31 -13.62 8.21 10.38
CA LEU A 31 -12.60 7.20 10.19
C LEU A 31 -11.20 7.74 10.53
N LEU A 32 -10.85 8.92 10.03
CA LEU A 32 -9.57 9.58 10.32
C LEU A 32 -9.34 9.70 11.83
N ALA A 33 -10.35 10.17 12.58
CA ALA A 33 -10.27 10.26 14.03
C ALA A 33 -10.10 8.88 14.69
N GLY A 34 -10.87 7.87 14.27
CA GLY A 34 -10.79 6.52 14.82
C GLY A 34 -9.45 5.83 14.53
N THR A 35 -8.95 5.96 13.30
CA THR A 35 -7.64 5.44 12.89
C THR A 35 -6.52 6.17 13.62
N ALA A 36 -6.57 7.50 13.74
CA ALA A 36 -5.58 8.27 14.48
C ALA A 36 -5.46 7.83 15.95
N VAL A 37 -6.59 7.57 16.62
CA VAL A 37 -6.59 7.01 17.99
C VAL A 37 -5.92 5.63 18.04
N ARG A 38 -6.25 4.74 17.09
CA ARG A 38 -5.64 3.40 17.03
C ARG A 38 -4.14 3.44 16.76
N VAL A 39 -3.72 4.29 15.82
CA VAL A 39 -2.30 4.52 15.50
C VAL A 39 -1.56 5.09 16.72
N LEU A 40 -2.16 6.06 17.41
CA LEU A 40 -1.59 6.62 18.64
C LEU A 40 -1.45 5.56 19.73
N LEU A 41 -2.48 4.75 19.96
CA LEU A 41 -2.42 3.65 20.92
C LEU A 41 -1.38 2.62 20.52
N ALA A 42 -1.30 2.25 19.24
CA ALA A 42 -0.28 1.35 18.71
C ALA A 42 1.13 1.94 18.88
N TYR A 43 1.31 3.25 18.74
CA TYR A 43 2.60 3.89 18.99
C TYR A 43 2.96 3.91 20.49
N LEU A 44 2.01 4.27 21.36
CA LEU A 44 2.21 4.35 22.81
C LEU A 44 2.47 2.98 23.45
N PHE A 45 1.82 1.92 22.96
CA PHE A 45 1.90 0.58 23.52
C PHE A 45 2.71 -0.41 22.67
N GLY A 46 3.00 -0.09 21.40
CA GLY A 46 3.65 -1.00 20.45
C GLY A 46 5.06 -1.40 20.84
N GLY A 47 5.83 -0.48 21.44
CA GLY A 47 7.15 -0.80 21.99
C GLY A 47 7.11 -1.76 23.19
N TYR A 48 5.97 -1.84 23.91
CA TYR A 48 5.78 -2.77 25.03
C TYR A 48 5.18 -4.11 24.59
N LEU A 49 4.62 -4.18 23.38
CA LEU A 49 3.91 -5.33 22.84
C LEU A 49 4.57 -5.88 21.56
N ASP A 50 5.84 -5.53 21.30
CA ASP A 50 6.59 -6.09 20.17
C ASP A 50 6.75 -7.60 20.38
N LYS A 51 6.00 -8.37 19.59
CA LYS A 51 5.97 -9.82 19.71
C LYS A 51 7.13 -10.49 19.02
N ARG A 52 7.95 -9.81 18.21
CA ARG A 52 9.10 -10.44 17.53
C ARG A 52 10.08 -11.04 18.55
N GLU A 53 10.27 -10.35 19.68
CA GLU A 53 11.02 -10.88 20.83
C GLU A 53 10.48 -12.22 21.35
N LEU A 54 9.16 -12.40 21.34
CA LEU A 54 8.49 -13.64 21.76
C LEU A 54 8.53 -14.73 20.67
N GLN A 55 8.73 -14.35 19.40
CA GLN A 55 8.78 -15.30 18.28
C GLN A 55 10.05 -16.16 18.29
N ALA A 56 11.05 -15.84 19.11
CA ALA A 56 12.21 -16.71 19.37
C ALA A 56 11.79 -18.13 19.79
N ALA A 57 10.65 -18.27 20.47
CA ALA A 57 10.10 -19.56 20.90
C ALA A 57 9.41 -20.36 19.77
N LEU A 58 9.11 -19.73 18.62
CA LEU A 58 8.48 -20.39 17.49
C LEU A 58 9.51 -21.11 16.62
N PRO A 59 9.13 -22.17 15.87
CA PRO A 59 10.06 -22.94 15.05
C PRO A 59 10.98 -22.08 14.18
N ASP A 60 12.27 -22.35 14.30
CA ASP A 60 13.32 -21.73 13.51
C ASP A 60 13.68 -22.64 12.33
N ARG A 61 12.97 -22.45 11.22
CA ARG A 61 13.23 -23.21 9.99
C ARG A 61 13.28 -22.29 8.77
N ALA A 62 14.27 -22.52 7.92
CA ALA A 62 14.20 -22.13 6.52
C ALA A 62 13.32 -23.13 5.76
N PHE A 63 12.57 -22.66 4.77
CA PHE A 63 11.66 -23.50 4.00
C PHE A 63 12.31 -23.90 2.69
N ASP A 64 12.37 -25.19 2.43
CA ASP A 64 13.05 -25.74 1.25
C ASP A 64 12.06 -25.98 0.11
N HIS A 65 12.28 -25.29 -1.00
CA HIS A 65 11.65 -25.47 -2.31
C HIS A 65 12.68 -25.71 -3.41
N SER A 66 13.93 -26.03 -3.05
CA SER A 66 15.07 -26.15 -3.97
C SER A 66 15.08 -27.42 -4.81
N ALA A 67 14.24 -28.41 -4.48
CA ALA A 67 14.17 -29.69 -5.17
C ALA A 67 13.54 -29.62 -6.58
N ALA A 68 12.92 -28.51 -6.96
CA ALA A 68 12.31 -28.34 -8.27
C ALA A 68 13.33 -27.93 -9.34
N ASP A 69 13.24 -28.46 -10.56
CA ASP A 69 14.11 -28.04 -11.68
C ASP A 69 13.75 -26.65 -12.22
N GLU A 70 12.48 -26.28 -12.13
CA GLU A 70 11.93 -24.97 -12.48
C GLU A 70 10.93 -24.55 -11.39
N LEU A 71 10.80 -23.25 -11.15
CA LEU A 71 9.87 -22.73 -10.14
C LEU A 71 9.19 -21.47 -10.62
N TRP A 72 7.85 -21.48 -10.57
CA TRP A 72 7.04 -20.28 -10.66
C TRP A 72 6.59 -19.84 -9.26
N PHE A 73 6.71 -18.55 -8.96
CA PHE A 73 6.14 -17.96 -7.75
C PHE A 73 5.55 -16.58 -8.03
N ASP A 74 4.51 -16.24 -7.28
CA ASP A 74 3.80 -14.97 -7.37
C ASP A 74 4.12 -14.07 -6.16
N TYR A 75 4.10 -12.76 -6.37
CA TYR A 75 4.22 -11.74 -5.34
C TYR A 75 3.13 -10.69 -5.50
N THR A 76 2.45 -10.34 -4.41
CA THR A 76 1.52 -9.21 -4.35
C THR A 76 1.58 -8.58 -2.96
N ALA A 77 1.23 -7.32 -2.82
CA ALA A 77 1.18 -6.61 -1.55
C ALA A 77 0.02 -5.62 -1.54
N ASP A 78 -0.29 -5.07 -0.36
CA ASP A 78 -1.28 -3.99 -0.19
C ASP A 78 -2.68 -4.43 -0.63
N VAL A 79 -3.12 -5.55 -0.10
CA VAL A 79 -4.42 -6.18 -0.36
C VAL A 79 -5.38 -5.91 0.80
N GLY A 80 -6.68 -6.12 0.60
CA GLY A 80 -7.65 -6.03 1.70
C GLY A 80 -8.17 -4.62 2.03
N ASP A 81 -8.07 -3.67 1.08
CA ASP A 81 -8.72 -2.36 1.17
C ASP A 81 -10.18 -2.40 0.67
N GLY A 82 -10.40 -2.89 -0.54
CA GLY A 82 -11.73 -3.09 -1.13
C GLY A 82 -11.89 -4.50 -1.68
N PHE A 83 -13.12 -5.03 -1.69
CA PHE A 83 -13.42 -6.34 -2.25
C PHE A 83 -13.08 -6.40 -3.75
N ASP A 84 -13.52 -5.43 -4.54
CA ASP A 84 -13.41 -5.47 -6.01
C ASP A 84 -11.96 -5.55 -6.49
N ALA A 85 -11.11 -4.64 -5.99
CA ALA A 85 -9.68 -4.64 -6.29
C ALA A 85 -8.96 -5.90 -5.78
N THR A 86 -9.13 -6.23 -4.49
CA THR A 86 -8.48 -7.39 -3.87
C THR A 86 -8.88 -8.69 -4.55
N PHE A 87 -10.17 -8.86 -4.83
CA PHE A 87 -10.71 -10.08 -5.42
C PHE A 87 -10.38 -10.20 -6.90
N SER A 88 -10.22 -9.09 -7.62
CA SER A 88 -9.71 -9.10 -9.00
C SER A 88 -8.29 -9.66 -9.07
N VAL A 89 -7.39 -9.20 -8.20
CA VAL A 89 -6.01 -9.72 -8.13
C VAL A 89 -5.99 -11.17 -7.65
N ALA A 90 -6.74 -11.50 -6.58
CA ALA A 90 -6.84 -12.88 -6.10
C ALA A 90 -7.35 -13.85 -7.18
N SER A 91 -8.34 -13.43 -7.97
CA SER A 91 -8.91 -14.23 -9.07
C SER A 91 -7.90 -14.49 -10.18
N LEU A 92 -6.97 -13.57 -10.45
CA LEU A 92 -5.91 -13.73 -11.45
C LEU A 92 -4.79 -14.62 -10.93
N LEU A 93 -4.38 -14.43 -9.67
CA LEU A 93 -3.40 -15.27 -8.97
C LEU A 93 -3.87 -16.73 -8.86
N ALA A 94 -5.18 -16.95 -8.68
CA ALA A 94 -5.75 -18.28 -8.53
C ALA A 94 -5.76 -19.11 -9.84
N ARG A 95 -5.68 -18.47 -11.02
CA ARG A 95 -5.80 -19.16 -12.31
C ARG A 95 -4.64 -20.13 -12.50
N PRO A 96 -4.89 -21.41 -12.89
CA PRO A 96 -3.83 -22.37 -13.21
C PRO A 96 -2.87 -21.84 -14.29
N GLU A 97 -3.43 -21.12 -15.26
CA GLU A 97 -2.70 -20.42 -16.30
C GLU A 97 -3.32 -19.03 -16.51
N LEU A 98 -2.46 -18.03 -16.65
CA LEU A 98 -2.85 -16.66 -16.91
C LEU A 98 -2.54 -16.30 -18.36
N MET A 99 -3.58 -16.14 -19.17
CA MET A 99 -3.46 -15.59 -20.52
C MET A 99 -3.33 -14.07 -20.44
N LEU A 100 -2.23 -13.53 -20.96
CA LEU A 100 -2.01 -12.11 -21.14
C LEU A 100 -2.58 -11.64 -22.48
N GLU A 101 -2.89 -10.35 -22.61
CA GLU A 101 -3.42 -9.79 -23.86
C GLU A 101 -2.45 -9.90 -25.05
N ASP A 102 -1.14 -10.00 -24.79
CA ASP A 102 -0.13 -10.22 -25.83
C ASP A 102 -0.02 -11.69 -26.29
N GLY A 103 -0.91 -12.56 -25.78
CA GLY A 103 -1.01 -13.97 -26.14
C GLY A 103 -0.10 -14.90 -25.35
N ARG A 104 0.72 -14.38 -24.41
CA ARG A 104 1.52 -15.23 -23.53
C ARG A 104 0.65 -15.92 -22.50
N LEU A 105 0.97 -17.18 -22.24
CA LEU A 105 0.36 -17.99 -21.19
C LEU A 105 1.37 -18.19 -20.07
N LEU A 106 1.07 -17.69 -18.89
CA LEU A 106 1.94 -17.79 -17.72
C LEU A 106 1.37 -18.82 -16.72
N PRO A 107 2.09 -19.90 -16.37
CA PRO A 107 1.68 -20.82 -15.32
C PRO A 107 1.49 -20.13 -13.96
N ARG A 108 0.58 -20.64 -13.12
CA ARG A 108 0.41 -20.18 -11.75
C ARG A 108 1.68 -20.37 -10.93
N GLY A 109 1.95 -19.44 -10.01
CA GLY A 109 2.95 -19.67 -8.99
C GLY A 109 2.60 -20.88 -8.11
N SER A 110 3.57 -21.76 -7.90
CA SER A 110 3.49 -22.81 -6.86
C SER A 110 3.67 -22.23 -5.45
N LEU A 111 4.21 -21.00 -5.36
CA LEU A 111 4.36 -20.21 -4.15
C LEU A 111 3.70 -18.85 -4.35
N LEU A 112 3.06 -18.32 -3.32
CA LEU A 112 2.58 -16.95 -3.25
C LEU A 112 3.24 -16.25 -2.05
N VAL A 113 3.87 -15.11 -2.30
CA VAL A 113 4.45 -14.24 -1.27
C VAL A 113 3.61 -12.97 -1.17
N LEU A 114 3.03 -12.73 0.01
CA LEU A 114 2.37 -11.46 0.34
C LEU A 114 3.39 -10.50 0.93
N GLY A 115 3.60 -9.36 0.30
CA GLY A 115 4.72 -8.47 0.55
C GLY A 115 4.55 -7.40 1.62
N GLY A 116 3.40 -7.34 2.28
CA GLY A 116 3.02 -6.27 3.18
C GLY A 116 1.52 -5.96 3.08
N ASP A 117 0.97 -5.38 4.14
CA ASP A 117 -0.39 -4.87 4.28
C ASP A 117 -1.48 -5.77 3.68
N GLN A 118 -1.87 -6.80 4.44
CA GLN A 118 -2.91 -7.73 4.00
C GLN A 118 -4.32 -7.31 4.43
N VAL A 119 -4.46 -6.20 5.15
CA VAL A 119 -5.73 -5.72 5.68
C VAL A 119 -5.70 -4.21 5.91
N TYR A 120 -6.82 -3.53 5.63
CA TYR A 120 -6.99 -2.11 5.94
C TYR A 120 -8.29 -1.84 6.72
N PRO A 121 -8.40 -0.72 7.45
CA PRO A 121 -7.31 0.20 7.81
C PRO A 121 -6.48 -0.32 8.99
N THR A 122 -6.97 -1.31 9.74
CA THR A 122 -6.26 -1.87 10.90
C THR A 122 -6.54 -3.35 11.04
N ALA A 123 -5.53 -4.13 11.41
CA ALA A 123 -5.66 -5.55 11.70
C ALA A 123 -6.71 -5.87 12.77
N SER A 124 -7.47 -6.92 12.51
CA SER A 124 -8.30 -7.66 13.47
C SER A 124 -8.78 -8.96 12.81
N SER A 125 -9.14 -9.99 13.58
CA SER A 125 -9.65 -11.24 13.00
C SER A 125 -10.86 -11.04 12.07
N PRO A 126 -11.89 -10.23 12.43
CA PRO A 126 -13.00 -9.97 11.51
C PRO A 126 -12.59 -9.17 10.27
N ALA A 127 -11.61 -8.26 10.38
CA ALA A 127 -11.12 -7.52 9.24
C ALA A 127 -10.41 -8.44 8.25
N TYR A 128 -9.48 -9.30 8.71
CA TYR A 128 -8.83 -10.29 7.85
C TYR A 128 -9.82 -11.25 7.19
N GLU A 129 -10.80 -11.76 7.94
CA GLU A 129 -11.80 -12.70 7.38
C GLU A 129 -12.55 -12.06 6.21
N ASN A 130 -13.01 -10.82 6.38
CA ASN A 130 -13.89 -10.17 5.42
C ASN A 130 -13.17 -9.45 4.27
N ARG A 131 -11.94 -8.99 4.51
CA ARG A 131 -11.18 -8.18 3.54
C ARG A 131 -10.21 -9.00 2.71
N TRP A 132 -9.72 -10.11 3.25
CA TRP A 132 -8.65 -10.87 2.60
C TRP A 132 -8.90 -12.38 2.58
N LYS A 133 -9.03 -13.05 3.73
CA LYS A 133 -9.10 -14.51 3.82
C LYS A 133 -10.33 -15.08 3.10
N GLY A 134 -11.51 -14.49 3.30
CA GLY A 134 -12.74 -14.85 2.59
C GLY A 134 -12.62 -14.66 1.07
N PRO A 135 -12.27 -13.44 0.60
CA PRO A 135 -12.01 -13.18 -0.82
C PRO A 135 -10.98 -14.13 -1.45
N PHE A 136 -9.82 -14.35 -0.83
CA PHE A 136 -8.84 -15.29 -1.35
C PHE A 136 -9.43 -16.69 -1.41
N ARG A 137 -9.96 -17.23 -0.30
CA ARG A 137 -10.62 -18.55 -0.26
C ARG A 137 -11.68 -18.74 -1.36
N ALA A 138 -12.43 -17.69 -1.69
CA ALA A 138 -13.41 -17.74 -2.78
C ALA A 138 -12.75 -17.73 -4.18
N ALA A 139 -11.56 -17.16 -4.35
CA ALA A 139 -10.83 -17.13 -5.61
C ALA A 139 -10.13 -18.47 -5.91
N LEU A 140 -9.54 -19.10 -4.89
CA LEU A 140 -9.03 -20.47 -4.99
C LEU A 140 -9.63 -21.31 -3.86
N PRO A 141 -10.79 -21.95 -4.07
CA PRO A 141 -11.36 -22.88 -3.11
C PRO A 141 -10.47 -24.11 -2.91
N ASP A 142 -10.66 -24.82 -1.79
CA ASP A 142 -9.80 -25.92 -1.37
C ASP A 142 -9.64 -27.01 -2.46
N LEU A 143 -8.38 -27.30 -2.78
CA LEU A 143 -7.94 -28.31 -3.73
C LEU A 143 -7.22 -29.39 -2.92
N ALA A 144 -7.76 -30.60 -2.85
CA ALA A 144 -7.23 -31.65 -1.99
C ALA A 144 -5.82 -32.18 -2.38
N VAL A 145 -5.26 -31.81 -3.55
CA VAL A 145 -4.08 -32.50 -4.12
C VAL A 145 -2.90 -31.58 -4.49
N ASP A 146 -3.12 -30.30 -4.86
CA ASP A 146 -2.03 -29.41 -5.30
C ASP A 146 -2.24 -27.94 -4.88
N THR A 147 -2.02 -27.67 -3.58
CA THR A 147 -2.19 -26.35 -2.96
C THR A 147 -0.89 -25.53 -3.01
N PRO A 148 -0.85 -24.35 -3.65
CA PRO A 148 0.31 -23.46 -3.57
C PRO A 148 0.66 -23.09 -2.12
N SER A 149 1.96 -22.98 -1.84
CA SER A 149 2.42 -22.52 -0.53
C SER A 149 2.26 -21.01 -0.41
N LEU A 150 1.84 -20.54 0.75
CA LEU A 150 1.64 -19.12 1.05
C LEU A 150 2.58 -18.68 2.16
N TYR A 151 3.24 -17.56 1.89
CA TYR A 151 4.04 -16.82 2.83
C TYR A 151 3.59 -15.36 2.82
N ALA A 152 3.63 -14.70 3.96
CA ALA A 152 3.20 -13.33 4.15
C ALA A 152 4.20 -12.60 5.05
N LEU A 153 4.53 -11.37 4.67
CA LEU A 153 5.29 -10.43 5.46
C LEU A 153 4.32 -9.35 5.94
N PRO A 154 4.31 -8.98 7.23
CA PRO A 154 3.41 -7.93 7.70
C PRO A 154 3.89 -6.55 7.23
N GLY A 155 2.95 -5.69 6.85
CA GLY A 155 3.16 -4.25 6.70
C GLY A 155 2.64 -3.46 7.91
N ASN A 156 2.65 -2.13 7.82
CA ASN A 156 2.24 -1.27 8.92
C ASN A 156 0.78 -1.45 9.36
N HIS A 157 -0.13 -1.77 8.44
CA HIS A 157 -1.54 -1.99 8.76
C HIS A 157 -1.80 -3.32 9.48
N ASP A 158 -0.93 -4.32 9.24
CA ASP A 158 -0.94 -5.60 9.96
C ASP A 158 -0.43 -5.45 11.42
N TRP A 159 0.40 -4.44 11.67
CA TRP A 159 1.04 -4.20 12.96
C TRP A 159 0.17 -3.48 14.00
N TYR A 160 -0.94 -2.83 13.60
CA TYR A 160 -1.75 -2.02 14.52
C TYR A 160 -2.44 -2.78 15.66
N ASP A 161 -2.49 -4.12 15.60
CA ASP A 161 -2.96 -4.98 16.71
C ASP A 161 -1.81 -5.71 17.45
N GLY A 162 -0.57 -5.30 17.21
CA GLY A 162 0.65 -5.93 17.73
C GLY A 162 0.92 -7.31 17.11
N LEU A 163 0.62 -7.50 15.81
CA LEU A 163 0.73 -8.77 15.06
C LEU A 163 -0.11 -9.93 15.61
N THR A 164 -1.13 -9.67 16.43
CA THR A 164 -1.93 -10.75 17.04
C THR A 164 -2.67 -11.56 15.99
N ALA A 165 -3.47 -10.88 15.17
CA ALA A 165 -4.28 -11.55 14.17
C ALA A 165 -3.41 -12.10 13.02
N PHE A 166 -2.34 -11.40 12.66
CA PHE A 166 -1.38 -11.84 11.65
C PHE A 166 -0.77 -13.22 12.02
N LEU A 167 -0.17 -13.34 13.21
CA LEU A 167 0.48 -14.60 13.63
C LEU A 167 -0.52 -15.77 13.76
N ARG A 168 -1.76 -15.48 14.17
CA ARG A 168 -2.82 -16.51 14.23
C ARG A 168 -3.25 -16.99 12.85
N LEU A 169 -3.17 -16.14 11.83
CA LEU A 169 -3.63 -16.45 10.49
C LEU A 169 -2.54 -17.08 9.62
N PHE A 170 -1.34 -16.51 9.64
CA PHE A 170 -0.27 -16.90 8.71
C PHE A 170 0.76 -17.83 9.34
N ALA A 171 0.92 -17.84 10.67
CA ALA A 171 1.99 -18.57 11.34
C ALA A 171 1.54 -19.89 12.01
N GLN A 172 0.36 -20.42 11.66
CA GLN A 172 -0.19 -21.68 12.22
C GLN A 172 -0.09 -22.90 11.29
N GLY A 173 0.20 -22.69 10.00
CA GLY A 173 0.23 -23.78 9.02
C GLY A 173 -1.14 -24.20 8.48
N ASP A 174 -2.16 -23.37 8.67
CA ASP A 174 -3.53 -23.58 8.19
C ASP A 174 -3.67 -23.36 6.67
N THR A 175 -4.76 -23.90 6.11
CA THR A 175 -5.18 -23.64 4.73
C THR A 175 -6.16 -22.47 4.65
N ILE A 176 -6.03 -21.71 3.56
CA ILE A 176 -6.89 -20.58 3.23
C ILE A 176 -7.41 -20.87 1.83
N GLY A 177 -8.56 -21.52 1.74
CA GLY A 177 -8.96 -22.16 0.48
C GLY A 177 -7.86 -23.11 0.00
N GLY A 178 -7.43 -22.96 -1.25
CA GLY A 178 -6.37 -23.74 -1.86
C GLY A 178 -4.94 -23.25 -1.59
N TRP A 179 -4.72 -22.20 -0.79
CA TRP A 179 -3.37 -21.83 -0.35
C TRP A 179 -3.04 -22.43 1.01
N ARG A 180 -1.80 -22.91 1.19
CA ARG A 180 -1.33 -23.46 2.47
C ARG A 180 -0.28 -22.56 3.09
N THR A 181 -0.59 -21.97 4.25
CA THR A 181 0.41 -21.21 5.01
C THR A 181 1.51 -22.15 5.53
N ARG A 182 2.77 -21.68 5.53
CA ARG A 182 3.92 -22.52 5.95
C ARG A 182 4.75 -21.89 7.05
N GLN A 183 4.85 -20.56 7.07
CA GLN A 183 5.69 -19.83 8.02
C GLN A 183 5.27 -20.09 9.47
N ALA A 184 6.20 -19.83 10.39
CA ALA A 184 5.95 -19.88 11.83
C ALA A 184 6.27 -18.55 12.52
N ARG A 185 6.82 -17.58 11.79
CA ARG A 185 7.24 -16.27 12.28
C ARG A 185 6.78 -15.20 11.29
N SER A 186 6.87 -13.92 11.67
CA SER A 186 6.55 -12.78 10.80
C SER A 186 7.59 -12.53 9.72
N TYR A 187 8.79 -13.11 9.88
CA TYR A 187 9.88 -13.14 8.90
C TYR A 187 10.20 -14.59 8.52
N PHE A 188 10.81 -14.80 7.35
CA PHE A 188 11.13 -16.14 6.87
C PHE A 188 12.23 -16.14 5.79
N ALA A 189 12.88 -17.30 5.64
CA ALA A 189 13.79 -17.60 4.54
C ALA A 189 13.29 -18.78 3.71
N LEU A 190 13.30 -18.64 2.39
CA LEU A 190 13.00 -19.71 1.43
C LEU A 190 14.26 -20.06 0.67
N GLN A 191 14.62 -21.34 0.64
CA GLN A 191 15.61 -21.86 -0.29
C GLN A 191 14.89 -22.26 -1.57
N LEU A 192 15.29 -21.67 -2.69
CA LEU A 192 14.69 -21.88 -4.00
C LEU A 192 15.67 -22.66 -4.90
N PRO A 193 15.22 -23.16 -6.06
CA PRO A 193 16.09 -23.86 -7.00
C PRO A 193 17.27 -23.00 -7.47
N HIS A 194 18.31 -23.67 -7.95
CA HIS A 194 19.45 -23.01 -8.59
C HIS A 194 20.13 -21.94 -7.71
N ARG A 195 20.24 -22.22 -6.40
CA ARG A 195 20.95 -21.36 -5.44
C ARG A 195 20.31 -19.99 -5.25
N TRP A 196 19.03 -19.90 -5.56
CA TRP A 196 18.24 -18.73 -5.20
C TRP A 196 17.75 -18.85 -3.77
N TRP A 197 17.69 -17.71 -3.09
CA TRP A 197 17.10 -17.56 -1.77
C TRP A 197 16.15 -16.39 -1.78
N LEU A 198 15.06 -16.50 -1.03
CA LEU A 198 14.18 -15.37 -0.72
C LEU A 198 14.23 -15.14 0.78
N LEU A 199 14.65 -13.93 1.19
CA LEU A 199 14.73 -13.53 2.59
C LEU A 199 13.72 -12.39 2.82
N ALA A 200 12.68 -12.66 3.62
CA ALA A 200 11.63 -11.70 3.93
C ALA A 200 11.81 -11.16 5.36
N VAL A 201 12.10 -9.87 5.47
CA VAL A 201 12.55 -9.21 6.71
C VAL A 201 11.45 -8.31 7.25
N ASP A 202 11.01 -8.56 8.47
CA ASP A 202 9.97 -7.79 9.15
C ASP A 202 10.59 -6.56 9.81
N ILE A 203 10.49 -5.44 9.10
CA ILE A 203 11.00 -4.12 9.50
C ILE A 203 9.97 -3.27 10.24
N GLN A 204 8.80 -3.82 10.60
CA GLN A 204 7.72 -3.12 11.30
C GLN A 204 7.34 -1.77 10.65
N LEU A 205 7.73 -0.64 11.28
CA LEU A 205 7.47 0.74 10.86
C LEU A 205 8.79 1.44 10.50
N SER A 206 9.72 0.71 9.87
CA SER A 206 11.13 1.11 9.73
C SER A 206 11.88 1.14 11.08
N SER A 207 11.56 0.20 11.99
CA SER A 207 12.24 0.07 13.28
C SER A 207 13.60 -0.64 13.13
N TYR A 208 14.36 -0.68 14.23
CA TYR A 208 15.47 -1.62 14.37
C TYR A 208 14.98 -3.07 14.18
N ILE A 209 15.83 -3.92 13.61
CA ILE A 209 15.60 -5.36 13.48
C ILE A 209 16.01 -6.00 14.81
N ASP A 210 15.07 -6.66 15.47
CA ASP A 210 15.27 -7.28 16.77
C ASP A 210 16.31 -8.43 16.75
N GLU A 211 16.94 -8.67 17.89
CA GLU A 211 18.03 -9.67 17.98
C GLU A 211 17.56 -11.09 17.61
N PRO A 212 16.37 -11.56 18.01
CA PRO A 212 15.87 -12.88 17.59
C PRO A 212 15.73 -13.05 16.08
N GLN A 213 15.32 -11.99 15.38
CA GLN A 213 15.27 -11.98 13.92
C GLN A 213 16.67 -11.96 13.29
N LEU A 214 17.60 -11.16 13.85
CA LEU A 214 18.99 -11.18 13.39
C LEU A 214 19.62 -12.56 13.58
N ASP A 215 19.40 -13.20 14.72
CA ASP A 215 19.89 -14.55 15.00
C ASP A 215 19.30 -15.61 14.05
N TYR A 216 18.02 -15.50 13.71
CA TYR A 216 17.40 -16.34 12.68
C TYR A 216 18.16 -16.22 11.35
N PHE A 217 18.37 -14.99 10.87
CA PHE A 217 19.03 -14.79 9.58
C PHE A 217 20.53 -15.04 9.61
N ARG A 218 21.21 -14.88 10.75
CA ARG A 218 22.62 -15.31 10.91
C ARG A 218 22.75 -16.83 10.72
N ARG A 219 21.84 -17.62 11.29
CA ARG A 219 21.78 -19.08 11.05
C ARG A 219 21.48 -19.43 9.59
N VAL A 220 20.62 -18.65 8.93
CA VAL A 220 20.41 -18.80 7.48
C VAL A 220 21.70 -18.47 6.71
N ALA A 221 22.39 -17.40 7.11
CA ALA A 221 23.62 -16.91 6.48
C ALA A 221 24.78 -17.92 6.58
N GLU A 222 24.85 -18.75 7.63
CA GLU A 222 25.81 -19.85 7.73
C GLU A 222 25.70 -20.87 6.58
N ARG A 223 24.55 -20.93 5.90
CA ARG A 223 24.30 -21.81 4.75
C ARG A 223 24.53 -21.12 3.41
N LEU A 224 24.75 -19.81 3.41
CA LEU A 224 24.98 -19.03 2.20
C LEU A 224 26.45 -19.07 1.80
N THR A 225 26.68 -18.87 0.51
CA THR A 225 27.97 -18.89 -0.14
C THR A 225 28.04 -17.79 -1.20
N PRO A 226 29.23 -17.46 -1.72
CA PRO A 226 29.38 -16.41 -2.73
C PRO A 226 28.63 -16.62 -4.06
N GLU A 227 28.22 -17.85 -4.34
CA GLU A 227 27.50 -18.20 -5.56
C GLU A 227 25.97 -18.07 -5.41
N ASP A 228 25.48 -17.91 -4.19
CA ASP A 228 24.04 -17.80 -3.92
C ASP A 228 23.51 -16.40 -4.28
N ARG A 229 22.25 -16.36 -4.70
CA ARG A 229 21.55 -15.16 -5.17
C ARG A 229 20.29 -14.94 -4.35
N ILE A 230 20.10 -13.71 -3.89
CA ILE A 230 19.08 -13.38 -2.90
C ILE A 230 18.06 -12.41 -3.49
N VAL A 231 16.79 -12.78 -3.35
CA VAL A 231 15.64 -11.87 -3.41
C VAL A 231 15.39 -11.39 -1.98
N LEU A 232 15.71 -10.13 -1.70
CA LEU A 232 15.48 -9.53 -0.38
C LEU A 232 14.14 -8.81 -0.37
N VAL A 233 13.28 -9.13 0.59
CA VAL A 233 11.92 -8.60 0.69
C VAL A 233 11.75 -7.83 2.01
N PRO A 234 12.09 -6.54 2.07
CA PRO A 234 11.63 -5.65 3.13
C PRO A 234 10.20 -5.21 2.83
N ALA A 235 9.29 -5.22 3.80
CA ALA A 235 7.87 -4.92 3.54
C ALA A 235 7.64 -3.54 2.89
N GLN A 236 8.55 -2.59 3.11
CA GLN A 236 8.48 -1.23 2.59
C GLN A 236 9.68 -0.90 1.67
N PRO A 237 9.46 -0.11 0.59
CA PRO A 237 10.48 0.29 -0.36
C PRO A 237 11.27 1.46 0.22
N SER A 238 12.07 1.19 1.25
CA SER A 238 12.84 2.22 1.95
C SER A 238 13.74 3.04 1.03
N TRP A 239 14.20 2.44 -0.09
CA TRP A 239 14.98 3.12 -1.13
C TRP A 239 14.22 4.27 -1.82
N ALA A 240 12.90 4.19 -1.93
CA ALA A 240 12.10 5.25 -2.53
C ALA A 240 11.91 6.45 -1.58
N LYS A 241 12.13 6.23 -0.27
CA LYS A 241 11.91 7.24 0.79
C LYS A 241 13.19 7.99 1.18
N THR A 242 14.36 7.60 0.67
CA THR A 242 15.66 8.16 1.08
C THR A 242 15.84 9.65 0.75
N HIS A 243 15.20 10.12 -0.32
CA HIS A 243 15.23 11.54 -0.70
C HIS A 243 14.52 12.46 0.31
N GLU A 244 13.57 11.93 1.09
CA GLU A 244 12.87 12.67 2.16
C GLU A 244 13.43 12.38 3.55
N ARG A 245 13.79 11.12 3.77
CA ARG A 245 14.28 10.58 5.03
C ARG A 245 15.58 9.81 4.78
N PRO A 246 16.75 10.46 4.91
CA PRO A 246 18.05 9.82 4.65
C PRO A 246 18.31 8.56 5.49
N ASP A 247 17.64 8.42 6.63
CA ASP A 247 17.71 7.27 7.55
C ASP A 247 16.77 6.12 7.18
N ALA A 248 15.85 6.29 6.22
CA ALA A 248 14.81 5.30 5.91
C ALA A 248 15.38 3.94 5.48
N TYR A 249 16.55 3.91 4.85
CA TYR A 249 17.19 2.70 4.35
C TYR A 249 18.13 2.03 5.38
N ASP A 250 18.38 2.67 6.54
CA ASP A 250 19.43 2.25 7.47
C ASP A 250 19.23 0.83 8.03
N SER A 251 17.99 0.42 8.34
CA SER A 251 17.71 -0.95 8.82
C SER A 251 17.98 -2.01 7.74
N VAL A 252 17.65 -1.70 6.48
CA VAL A 252 17.91 -2.60 5.34
C VAL A 252 19.40 -2.65 5.04
N ASP A 253 20.09 -1.51 5.02
CA ASP A 253 21.55 -1.45 4.88
C ASP A 253 22.26 -2.22 6.00
N TYR A 254 21.84 -2.02 7.25
CA TYR A 254 22.37 -2.74 8.39
C TYR A 254 22.23 -4.25 8.21
N PHE A 255 21.06 -4.74 7.81
CA PHE A 255 20.84 -6.16 7.54
C PHE A 255 21.77 -6.68 6.44
N ILE A 256 21.85 -5.99 5.31
CA ILE A 256 22.70 -6.36 4.19
C ILE A 256 24.16 -6.44 4.64
N ARG A 257 24.67 -5.39 5.28
CA ARG A 257 26.09 -5.29 5.68
C ARG A 257 26.49 -6.26 6.79
N THR A 258 25.58 -6.58 7.70
CA THR A 258 25.92 -7.39 8.88
C THR A 258 25.61 -8.87 8.70
N VAL A 259 24.64 -9.23 7.84
CA VAL A 259 24.20 -10.60 7.67
C VAL A 259 24.57 -11.16 6.30
N ILE A 260 24.42 -10.38 5.23
CA ILE A 260 24.55 -10.89 3.86
C ILE A 260 25.94 -10.69 3.29
N GLU A 261 26.47 -9.46 3.32
CA GLU A 261 27.80 -9.11 2.78
C GLU A 261 28.92 -10.04 3.28
N PRO A 262 28.97 -10.46 4.57
CA PRO A 262 30.01 -11.37 5.06
C PRO A 262 30.03 -12.75 4.38
N THR A 263 28.90 -13.18 3.80
CA THR A 263 28.78 -14.49 3.12
C THR A 263 29.28 -14.45 1.68
N GLY A 264 29.46 -13.25 1.11
CA GLY A 264 29.75 -13.03 -0.31
C GLY A 264 28.56 -13.26 -1.24
N ALA A 265 27.40 -13.69 -0.73
CA ALA A 265 26.19 -13.89 -1.54
C ALA A 265 25.72 -12.57 -2.16
N ARG A 266 25.09 -12.66 -3.33
CA ARG A 266 24.67 -11.49 -4.10
C ARG A 266 23.19 -11.21 -3.88
N ILE A 267 22.80 -9.94 -4.02
CA ILE A 267 21.40 -9.49 -3.95
C ILE A 267 21.01 -8.87 -5.30
N PRO A 268 20.58 -9.66 -6.31
CA PRO A 268 20.13 -9.12 -7.59
C PRO A 268 18.78 -8.39 -7.51
N LEU A 269 17.97 -8.66 -6.50
CA LEU A 269 16.61 -8.11 -6.39
C LEU A 269 16.28 -7.72 -4.95
N LEU A 270 15.85 -6.46 -4.78
CA LEU A 270 15.08 -6.01 -3.63
C LEU A 270 13.63 -5.80 -4.06
N LEU A 271 12.68 -6.27 -3.24
CA LEU A 271 11.26 -6.29 -3.58
C LEU A 271 10.40 -5.86 -2.39
N ALA A 272 9.50 -4.89 -2.57
CA ALA A 272 8.65 -4.36 -1.50
C ALA A 272 7.25 -3.95 -1.97
N GLY A 273 6.31 -3.84 -1.02
CA GLY A 273 4.94 -3.33 -1.20
C GLY A 273 4.83 -1.86 -0.74
N ASP A 274 3.84 -1.56 0.09
CA ASP A 274 3.58 -0.29 0.82
C ASP A 274 3.19 0.90 -0.05
N MET A 275 3.87 1.11 -1.18
CA MET A 275 3.45 2.12 -2.16
C MET A 275 2.57 1.47 -3.21
N HIS A 276 1.34 1.97 -3.35
CA HIS A 276 0.28 1.30 -4.12
C HIS A 276 0.41 1.46 -5.64
N HIS A 277 1.58 1.17 -6.20
CA HIS A 277 1.91 1.15 -7.61
C HIS A 277 2.99 0.11 -7.91
N TYR A 278 3.33 -0.03 -9.19
CA TYR A 278 4.55 -0.70 -9.62
C TYR A 278 5.61 0.32 -10.01
N ALA A 279 6.86 0.14 -9.54
CA ALA A 279 8.01 0.92 -9.95
C ALA A 279 9.28 0.07 -9.88
N ARG A 280 10.16 0.21 -10.88
CA ARG A 280 11.44 -0.50 -10.92
C ARG A 280 12.58 0.47 -11.13
N TYR A 281 13.50 0.48 -10.18
CA TYR A 281 14.81 1.11 -10.30
C TYR A 281 15.86 0.06 -10.67
N ALA A 282 16.74 0.38 -11.61
CA ALA A 282 17.78 -0.53 -12.09
C ALA A 282 19.14 0.17 -12.09
N GLY A 283 20.18 -0.59 -11.80
CA GLY A 283 21.53 -0.06 -11.73
C GLY A 283 22.55 -1.14 -11.43
N THR A 284 23.80 -0.73 -11.30
CA THR A 284 24.90 -1.61 -10.90
C THR A 284 24.89 -1.75 -9.38
N GLY A 285 24.89 -2.98 -8.89
CA GLY A 285 25.07 -3.30 -7.48
C GLY A 285 26.53 -3.19 -7.04
N PRO A 286 26.79 -3.34 -5.72
CA PRO A 286 28.16 -3.28 -5.16
C PRO A 286 29.12 -4.34 -5.71
N ASP A 287 28.58 -5.42 -6.28
CA ASP A 287 29.32 -6.52 -6.92
C ASP A 287 29.67 -6.26 -8.39
N GLY A 288 29.33 -5.07 -8.92
CA GLY A 288 29.52 -4.72 -10.32
C GLY A 288 28.54 -5.39 -11.28
N ARG A 289 27.52 -6.09 -10.77
CA ARG A 289 26.46 -6.74 -11.58
C ARG A 289 25.15 -5.97 -11.46
N GLY A 290 24.17 -6.30 -12.30
CA GLY A 290 22.86 -5.66 -12.24
C GLY A 290 22.13 -5.96 -10.94
N ARG A 291 21.48 -4.94 -10.37
CA ARG A 291 20.53 -5.08 -9.27
C ARG A 291 19.25 -4.29 -9.59
N GLN A 292 18.12 -4.87 -9.22
CA GLN A 292 16.78 -4.30 -9.37
C GLN A 292 16.22 -3.95 -7.99
N LEU A 293 15.63 -2.76 -7.85
CA LEU A 293 14.82 -2.36 -6.71
C LEU A 293 13.37 -2.21 -7.19
N VAL A 294 12.49 -3.11 -6.75
CA VAL A 294 11.13 -3.22 -7.27
C VAL A 294 10.12 -2.94 -6.18
N THR A 295 9.26 -1.97 -6.43
CA THR A 295 8.06 -1.69 -5.63
C THR A 295 6.85 -2.26 -6.37
N CYS A 296 6.01 -3.05 -5.70
CA CYS A 296 4.78 -3.60 -6.26
C CYS A 296 3.70 -3.75 -5.18
N GLY A 297 3.13 -2.61 -4.75
CA GLY A 297 2.00 -2.54 -3.84
C GLY A 297 0.63 -2.39 -4.53
N GLY A 298 0.53 -2.78 -5.80
CA GLY A 298 -0.71 -2.61 -6.57
C GLY A 298 -1.77 -3.69 -6.32
N GLY A 299 -1.76 -4.42 -5.19
CA GLY A 299 -2.55 -5.65 -5.03
C GLY A 299 -4.04 -5.45 -4.73
N GLY A 300 -4.43 -4.41 -4.00
CA GLY A 300 -5.84 -4.22 -3.63
C GLY A 300 -6.21 -2.84 -3.07
N ALA A 301 -5.24 -2.09 -2.54
CA ALA A 301 -5.45 -0.73 -2.06
C ALA A 301 -5.65 0.29 -3.18
N TYR A 302 -6.16 1.47 -2.84
CA TYR A 302 -6.28 2.56 -3.81
C TYR A 302 -4.93 2.89 -4.46
N LEU A 303 -4.91 3.20 -5.74
CA LEU A 303 -3.69 3.57 -6.47
C LEU A 303 -3.02 4.79 -5.85
N VAL A 304 -1.72 4.72 -5.59
CA VAL A 304 -0.83 5.89 -5.38
C VAL A 304 -0.02 6.07 -6.65
N GLY A 305 -0.26 7.14 -7.40
CA GLY A 305 0.39 7.33 -8.70
C GLY A 305 1.89 7.60 -8.60
N THR A 306 2.55 7.48 -9.74
CA THR A 306 4.02 7.40 -9.87
C THR A 306 4.68 8.72 -10.26
N ASP A 307 3.91 9.80 -10.44
CA ASP A 307 4.36 11.07 -10.99
C ASP A 307 5.28 11.90 -10.09
N HIS A 308 5.37 11.51 -8.81
CA HIS A 308 6.24 12.08 -7.78
C HIS A 308 7.55 11.29 -7.61
N LEU A 309 7.65 10.09 -8.21
CA LEU A 309 8.84 9.25 -8.04
C LEU A 309 10.08 9.93 -8.64
N PRO A 310 11.23 9.92 -7.94
CA PRO A 310 12.46 10.48 -8.46
C PRO A 310 12.98 9.66 -9.63
N ASP A 311 13.65 10.31 -10.59
CA ASP A 311 14.25 9.65 -11.76
C ASP A 311 15.41 8.72 -11.38
N ALA A 312 16.05 8.94 -10.23
CA ALA A 312 17.05 8.06 -9.68
C ALA A 312 17.02 8.08 -8.15
N VAL A 313 17.41 6.96 -7.55
CA VAL A 313 17.61 6.81 -6.10
C VAL A 313 19.04 6.39 -5.81
N ALA A 314 19.58 6.85 -4.68
CA ALA A 314 20.84 6.39 -4.14
C ALA A 314 20.57 5.58 -2.87
N VAL A 315 21.10 4.35 -2.80
CA VAL A 315 21.02 3.52 -1.60
C VAL A 315 22.36 2.86 -1.24
N PRO A 316 22.85 3.04 0.00
CA PRO A 316 22.42 4.08 0.96
C PRO A 316 22.50 5.50 0.36
N PRO A 317 21.73 6.48 0.87
CA PRO A 317 21.81 7.86 0.37
C PRO A 317 23.14 8.52 0.77
N GLU A 318 23.61 9.48 -0.03
CA GLU A 318 24.88 10.19 0.23
C GLU A 318 24.84 10.99 1.53
N GLU A 319 23.65 11.43 1.94
CA GLU A 319 23.39 12.24 3.11
C GLU A 319 23.13 11.42 4.39
N THR A 320 23.30 10.09 4.36
CA THR A 320 23.09 9.26 5.56
C THR A 320 24.03 9.69 6.68
N ILE A 321 23.47 9.85 7.89
CA ILE A 321 24.22 10.17 9.11
C ILE A 321 24.75 8.90 9.80
N ALA A 322 24.40 7.71 9.29
CA ALA A 322 24.86 6.45 9.83
C ALA A 322 26.39 6.35 9.73
N ARG A 323 27.07 6.18 10.88
CA ARG A 323 28.55 6.13 10.92
C ARG A 323 29.15 4.99 10.11
N ARG A 324 28.40 3.89 9.91
CA ARG A 324 28.78 2.74 9.11
C ARG A 324 27.64 2.45 8.14
N HIS A 325 27.89 2.70 6.86
CA HIS A 325 26.96 2.47 5.76
C HIS A 325 27.71 1.78 4.62
N SER A 326 27.01 1.02 3.79
CA SER A 326 27.59 0.52 2.54
C SER A 326 27.79 1.67 1.55
N THR A 327 28.66 1.49 0.56
CA THR A 327 28.95 2.52 -0.45
C THR A 327 27.68 2.88 -1.22
N PRO A 328 27.30 4.17 -1.31
CA PRO A 328 26.14 4.61 -2.08
C PRO A 328 26.17 4.07 -3.51
N GLN A 329 25.08 3.42 -3.93
CA GLN A 329 24.87 2.98 -5.31
C GLN A 329 23.67 3.70 -5.89
N ARG A 330 23.80 4.15 -7.14
CA ARG A 330 22.74 4.86 -7.86
C ARG A 330 21.96 3.91 -8.76
N TYR A 331 20.63 4.02 -8.72
CA TYR A 331 19.70 3.23 -9.52
C TYR A 331 18.72 4.19 -10.21
N GLU A 332 18.48 3.98 -11.50
CA GLU A 332 17.62 4.83 -12.32
C GLU A 332 16.24 4.21 -12.48
N LEU A 333 15.19 5.05 -12.51
CA LEU A 333 13.82 4.63 -12.72
C LEU A 333 13.67 4.08 -14.14
N ALA A 334 13.58 2.77 -14.25
CA ALA A 334 13.51 2.07 -15.53
C ALA A 334 12.06 1.91 -16.03
N ALA A 335 11.11 1.70 -15.11
CA ALA A 335 9.69 1.55 -15.45
C ALA A 335 8.79 1.88 -14.25
N ALA A 336 7.55 2.28 -14.55
CA ALA A 336 6.53 2.55 -13.55
C ALA A 336 5.13 2.27 -14.12
N TYR A 337 4.23 1.72 -13.30
CA TYR A 337 2.84 1.49 -13.65
C TYR A 337 1.87 1.96 -12.55
N PRO A 338 0.93 2.86 -12.87
CA PRO A 338 0.79 3.59 -14.15
C PRO A 338 2.04 4.41 -14.47
N SER A 339 2.23 4.79 -15.75
CA SER A 339 3.34 5.67 -16.11
C SER A 339 3.21 7.03 -15.42
N GLN A 340 4.32 7.74 -15.20
CA GLN A 340 4.29 9.08 -14.60
C GLN A 340 3.32 10.02 -15.34
N GLY A 341 3.28 9.96 -16.67
CA GLY A 341 2.34 10.73 -17.49
C GLY A 341 0.87 10.35 -17.26
N ALA A 342 0.56 9.06 -17.10
CA ALA A 342 -0.79 8.60 -16.78
C ALA A 342 -1.20 9.06 -15.36
N SER A 343 -0.31 8.92 -14.38
CA SER A 343 -0.52 9.36 -12.99
C SER A 343 -0.83 10.86 -12.91
N ARG A 344 -0.09 11.71 -13.65
CA ARG A 344 -0.37 13.16 -13.73
C ARG A 344 -1.79 13.45 -14.21
N ARG A 345 -2.28 12.70 -15.20
CA ARG A 345 -3.64 12.83 -15.76
C ARG A 345 -4.71 12.34 -14.78
N LEU A 346 -4.47 11.21 -14.12
CA LEU A 346 -5.36 10.66 -13.09
C LEU A 346 -5.55 11.64 -11.94
N GLY A 347 -4.49 12.36 -11.54
CA GLY A 347 -4.54 13.37 -10.49
C GLY A 347 -5.68 14.39 -10.66
N TRP A 348 -5.93 14.86 -11.89
CA TRP A 348 -6.97 15.85 -12.18
C TRP A 348 -8.40 15.38 -11.88
N GLN A 349 -8.62 14.07 -11.76
CA GLN A 349 -9.93 13.53 -11.37
C GLN A 349 -10.30 13.88 -9.92
N VAL A 350 -9.36 14.41 -9.11
CA VAL A 350 -9.58 14.72 -7.69
C VAL A 350 -10.74 15.71 -7.50
N PHE A 351 -10.90 16.69 -8.40
CA PHE A 351 -11.99 17.67 -8.35
C PHE A 351 -13.38 17.04 -8.42
N ALA A 352 -13.52 15.91 -9.11
CA ALA A 352 -14.78 15.17 -9.22
C ALA A 352 -14.89 14.07 -8.16
N ARG A 353 -13.80 13.34 -7.90
CA ARG A 353 -13.82 12.15 -7.03
C ARG A 353 -13.81 12.51 -5.55
N LEU A 354 -12.97 13.46 -5.11
CA LEU A 354 -12.84 13.79 -3.69
C LEU A 354 -14.18 14.24 -3.08
N PRO A 355 -14.94 15.19 -3.68
CA PRO A 355 -16.21 15.62 -3.10
C PRO A 355 -17.28 14.53 -3.13
N ARG A 356 -17.28 13.67 -4.18
CA ARG A 356 -18.24 12.59 -4.36
C ARG A 356 -18.02 11.43 -3.39
N LEU A 357 -16.77 11.02 -3.20
CA LEU A 357 -16.42 9.89 -2.34
C LEU A 357 -16.36 10.27 -0.86
N ASN A 358 -16.10 11.54 -0.56
CA ASN A 358 -15.89 12.04 0.80
C ASN A 358 -16.90 13.15 1.16
N ALA A 359 -18.19 12.90 0.97
CA ALA A 359 -19.24 13.89 1.25
C ALA A 359 -19.20 14.43 2.70
N GLY A 360 -18.81 13.60 3.68
CA GLY A 360 -18.61 14.04 5.06
C GLY A 360 -17.48 15.07 5.23
N PHE A 361 -16.43 14.97 4.41
CA PHE A 361 -15.35 15.96 4.36
C PHE A 361 -15.83 17.29 3.77
N VAL A 362 -16.62 17.25 2.68
CA VAL A 362 -17.28 18.43 2.10
C VAL A 362 -18.19 19.12 3.13
N GLY A 363 -18.96 18.34 3.89
CA GLY A 363 -19.81 18.86 4.96
C GLY A 363 -19.03 19.52 6.10
N LEU A 364 -17.90 18.92 6.51
CA LEU A 364 -17.00 19.50 7.52
C LEU A 364 -16.42 20.84 7.03
N LEU A 365 -15.91 20.90 5.81
CA LEU A 365 -15.39 22.13 5.22
C LEU A 365 -16.49 23.20 5.13
N GLY A 366 -17.68 22.82 4.66
CA GLY A 366 -18.84 23.72 4.60
C GLY A 366 -19.23 24.28 5.97
N LEU A 367 -19.20 23.46 7.03
CA LEU A 367 -19.45 23.89 8.40
C LEU A 367 -18.40 24.91 8.86
N VAL A 368 -17.11 24.58 8.74
CA VAL A 368 -16.02 25.47 9.17
C VAL A 368 -16.04 26.79 8.41
N GLN A 369 -16.22 26.75 7.08
CA GLN A 369 -16.32 27.92 6.23
C GLN A 369 -17.55 28.78 6.56
N THR A 370 -18.70 28.17 6.84
CA THR A 370 -19.90 28.91 7.23
C THR A 370 -19.72 29.59 8.58
N LEU A 371 -19.11 28.92 9.56
CA LEU A 371 -18.83 29.51 10.86
C LEU A 371 -17.84 30.69 10.76
N LEU A 372 -16.76 30.53 9.99
CA LEU A 372 -15.79 31.60 9.78
C LEU A 372 -16.41 32.78 9.01
N MET A 373 -17.21 32.50 7.98
CA MET A 373 -17.96 33.52 7.26
C MET A 373 -18.90 34.30 8.20
N LEU A 374 -19.69 33.62 9.03
CA LEU A 374 -20.58 34.28 10.02
C LEU A 374 -19.80 35.11 11.05
N ALA A 375 -18.60 34.66 11.45
CA ALA A 375 -17.73 35.45 12.33
C ALA A 375 -17.31 36.77 11.66
N PHE A 376 -16.99 36.78 10.36
CA PHE A 376 -16.71 38.01 9.62
C PHE A 376 -17.95 38.89 9.47
N VAL A 377 -19.09 38.31 9.07
CA VAL A 377 -20.35 39.05 8.89
C VAL A 377 -20.80 39.72 10.18
N THR A 378 -20.65 39.07 11.34
CA THR A 378 -21.07 39.65 12.63
C THR A 378 -20.11 40.71 13.16
N SER A 379 -18.91 40.83 12.60
CA SER A 379 -17.85 41.74 13.03
C SER A 379 -17.80 43.02 12.17
N HIS A 380 -18.96 43.70 12.02
CA HIS A 380 -19.18 44.78 11.04
C HIS A 380 -18.16 45.93 11.10
N ASP A 381 -17.69 46.30 12.29
CA ASP A 381 -16.82 47.49 12.48
C ASP A 381 -15.32 47.16 12.50
N ASP A 382 -14.95 45.95 12.91
CA ASP A 382 -13.56 45.50 13.06
C ASP A 382 -13.42 44.06 12.58
N TRP A 383 -12.57 43.81 11.58
CA TRP A 383 -12.37 42.44 11.06
C TRP A 383 -11.55 41.56 12.01
N ILE A 384 -10.99 42.15 13.07
CA ILE A 384 -10.18 41.47 14.09
C ILE A 384 -10.96 41.44 15.40
N THR A 385 -11.78 40.41 15.58
CA THR A 385 -12.53 40.13 16.80
C THR A 385 -12.10 38.79 17.37
N PRO A 386 -12.42 38.47 18.65
CA PRO A 386 -12.17 37.15 19.20
C PRO A 386 -12.77 36.02 18.35
N ALA A 387 -13.94 36.25 17.73
CA ALA A 387 -14.59 35.27 16.87
C ALA A 387 -13.83 35.04 15.55
N THR A 388 -13.42 36.12 14.85
CA THR A 388 -12.67 35.97 13.60
C THR A 388 -11.27 35.41 13.86
N VAL A 389 -10.59 35.83 14.93
CA VAL A 389 -9.29 35.28 15.33
C VAL A 389 -9.40 33.80 15.66
N THR A 390 -10.43 33.39 16.42
CA THR A 390 -10.64 31.97 16.76
C THR A 390 -10.94 31.14 15.51
N GLY A 391 -11.79 31.64 14.60
CA GLY A 391 -12.12 30.94 13.36
C GLY A 391 -10.91 30.81 12.43
N VAL A 392 -10.13 31.88 12.25
CA VAL A 392 -8.88 31.85 11.47
C VAL A 392 -7.86 30.89 12.11
N ALA A 393 -7.70 30.94 13.43
CA ALA A 393 -6.82 30.01 14.14
C ALA A 393 -7.28 28.55 13.98
N ALA A 394 -8.59 28.28 13.98
CA ALA A 394 -9.14 26.94 13.75
C ALA A 394 -8.85 26.45 12.32
N VAL A 395 -8.98 27.31 11.31
CA VAL A 395 -8.59 26.98 9.92
C VAL A 395 -7.10 26.70 9.82
N LEU A 396 -6.24 27.58 10.36
CA LEU A 396 -4.79 27.39 10.38
C LEU A 396 -4.39 26.09 11.09
N ALA A 397 -5.03 25.78 12.23
CA ALA A 397 -4.79 24.54 12.95
C ALA A 397 -5.27 23.32 12.15
N GLY A 398 -6.46 23.40 11.52
CA GLY A 398 -7.01 22.33 10.70
C GLY A 398 -6.13 22.00 9.50
N THR A 399 -5.68 23.00 8.75
CA THR A 399 -4.77 22.80 7.61
C THR A 399 -3.38 22.35 8.07
N ALA A 400 -2.87 22.88 9.17
CA ALA A 400 -1.62 22.41 9.76
C ALA A 400 -1.72 20.93 10.19
N VAL A 401 -2.83 20.50 10.80
CA VAL A 401 -3.06 19.09 11.13
C VAL A 401 -3.12 18.24 9.86
N PHE A 402 -3.90 18.67 8.85
CA PHE A 402 -4.03 17.96 7.57
C PHE A 402 -2.66 17.79 6.87
N THR A 403 -1.84 18.84 6.84
CA THR A 403 -0.51 18.80 6.20
C THR A 403 0.57 18.12 7.04
N LEU A 404 0.59 18.31 8.38
CA LEU A 404 1.72 17.97 9.24
C LEU A 404 1.54 16.73 10.12
N VAL A 405 0.31 16.33 10.44
CA VAL A 405 0.05 15.14 11.28
C VAL A 405 -0.02 13.87 10.43
N LEU A 406 -0.30 14.02 9.13
CA LEU A 406 -0.26 12.94 8.15
C LEU A 406 1.08 12.84 7.39
N GLY A 407 2.00 13.79 7.59
CA GLY A 407 3.28 13.89 6.86
C GLY A 407 4.51 14.13 7.75
N VAL A 408 5.70 14.17 7.14
CA VAL A 408 6.98 14.41 7.85
C VAL A 408 7.13 15.90 8.17
N ARG A 409 7.56 16.26 9.38
CA ARG A 409 7.69 17.67 9.79
C ARG A 409 8.96 18.33 9.24
N THR A 410 8.92 18.78 7.99
CA THR A 410 10.03 19.53 7.37
C THR A 410 9.63 20.96 6.98
N ARG A 411 10.61 21.81 6.63
CA ARG A 411 10.35 23.20 6.20
C ARG A 411 9.39 23.27 5.01
N LYS A 412 9.49 22.37 4.03
CA LYS A 412 8.56 22.30 2.89
C LYS A 412 7.12 22.05 3.34
N HIS A 413 6.91 21.17 4.33
CA HIS A 413 5.58 20.90 4.88
C HIS A 413 5.01 22.09 5.66
N MET A 414 5.84 22.82 6.40
CA MET A 414 5.41 24.05 7.08
C MET A 414 4.98 25.13 6.08
N ILE A 415 5.75 25.32 5.00
CA ILE A 415 5.40 26.26 3.92
C ILE A 415 4.10 25.82 3.25
N ALA A 416 3.97 24.53 2.94
CA ALA A 416 2.76 23.95 2.35
C ALA A 416 1.54 24.16 3.24
N ALA A 417 1.65 23.98 4.57
CA ALA A 417 0.55 24.19 5.51
C ALA A 417 0.06 25.64 5.52
N VAL A 418 0.98 26.61 5.49
CA VAL A 418 0.64 28.04 5.42
C VAL A 418 0.05 28.40 4.06
N ALA A 419 0.67 27.95 2.98
CA ALA A 419 0.19 28.17 1.61
C ALA A 419 -1.20 27.55 1.38
N HIS A 420 -1.51 26.45 2.07
CA HIS A 420 -2.81 25.81 2.07
C HIS A 420 -3.86 26.64 2.82
N ALA A 421 -3.51 27.19 3.98
CA ALA A 421 -4.45 27.91 4.86
C ALA A 421 -4.94 29.26 4.32
N VAL A 422 -4.06 30.05 3.71
CA VAL A 422 -4.38 31.41 3.26
C VAL A 422 -5.57 31.44 2.29
N PRO A 423 -5.64 30.58 1.26
CA PRO A 423 -6.81 30.51 0.39
C PRO A 423 -8.13 30.17 1.11
N HIS A 424 -8.11 29.34 2.16
CA HIS A 424 -9.32 29.01 2.92
C HIS A 424 -9.86 30.22 3.68
N VAL A 425 -8.99 31.01 4.31
CA VAL A 425 -9.37 32.25 5.01
C VAL A 425 -9.87 33.30 4.01
N ALA A 426 -9.18 33.44 2.87
CA ALA A 426 -9.59 34.35 1.80
C ALA A 426 -10.97 33.96 1.22
N LEU A 427 -11.23 32.66 1.05
CA LEU A 427 -12.53 32.15 0.60
C LEU A 427 -13.64 32.50 1.61
N ALA A 428 -13.39 32.36 2.91
CA ALA A 428 -14.36 32.73 3.94
C ALA A 428 -14.66 34.24 3.96
N ALA A 429 -13.63 35.08 3.86
CA ALA A 429 -13.77 36.53 3.83
C ALA A 429 -14.49 37.02 2.56
N GLY A 430 -14.15 36.46 1.40
CA GLY A 430 -14.86 36.72 0.14
C GLY A 430 -16.32 36.23 0.20
N GLY A 431 -16.54 35.07 0.81
CA GLY A 431 -17.87 34.53 1.06
C GLY A 431 -18.70 35.40 1.99
N ALA A 432 -18.10 36.03 3.01
CA ALA A 432 -18.75 37.01 3.87
C ALA A 432 -19.17 38.25 3.09
N ALA A 433 -18.30 38.79 2.23
CA ALA A 433 -18.65 39.92 1.37
C ALA A 433 -19.81 39.59 0.41
N VAL A 434 -19.81 38.40 -0.19
CA VAL A 434 -20.91 37.93 -1.06
C VAL A 434 -22.18 37.72 -0.25
N TRP A 435 -22.11 37.07 0.90
CA TRP A 435 -23.27 36.79 1.76
C TRP A 435 -23.94 38.08 2.24
N SER A 436 -23.17 39.05 2.72
CA SER A 436 -23.67 40.37 3.14
C SER A 436 -24.29 41.18 2.01
N ALA A 437 -23.95 40.88 0.75
CA ALA A 437 -24.60 41.51 -0.41
C ALA A 437 -25.91 40.82 -0.83
N LEU A 438 -26.22 39.64 -0.28
CA LEU A 438 -27.45 38.92 -0.59
C LEU A 438 -28.61 39.38 0.33
N PRO A 439 -29.84 39.49 -0.18
CA PRO A 439 -31.03 39.83 0.63
C PRO A 439 -31.28 38.85 1.79
N LEU A 440 -30.73 37.65 1.71
CA LEU A 440 -30.85 36.61 2.74
C LEU A 440 -30.14 37.01 4.05
N SER A 441 -29.13 37.88 3.99
CA SER A 441 -28.41 38.36 5.16
C SER A 441 -29.22 39.37 6.00
N GLU A 442 -30.23 40.01 5.40
CA GLU A 442 -31.11 40.98 6.07
C GLU A 442 -32.23 40.31 6.87
N LEU A 443 -32.40 38.98 6.75
CA LEU A 443 -33.42 38.24 7.47
C LEU A 443 -33.14 38.24 8.99
N PRO A 444 -34.19 38.29 9.83
CA PRO A 444 -33.99 38.23 11.27
C PRO A 444 -33.42 36.87 11.69
N ASN A 445 -32.55 36.88 12.70
CA ASN A 445 -32.11 35.64 13.34
C ASN A 445 -33.32 34.91 13.97
N PRO A 446 -33.39 33.58 13.87
CA PRO A 446 -32.33 32.66 13.43
C PRO A 446 -32.34 32.33 11.92
N TRP A 447 -33.22 32.94 11.12
CA TRP A 447 -33.42 32.53 9.72
C TRP A 447 -32.22 32.82 8.82
N ALA A 448 -31.57 33.99 8.97
CA ALA A 448 -30.33 34.29 8.26
C ALA A 448 -29.24 33.25 8.55
N THR A 449 -29.04 32.90 9.83
CA THR A 449 -28.09 31.87 10.24
C THR A 449 -28.45 30.49 9.69
N LEU A 450 -29.72 30.08 9.79
CA LEU A 450 -30.18 28.78 9.29
C LEU A 450 -29.97 28.67 7.78
N LEU A 451 -30.30 29.73 7.03
CA LEU A 451 -30.12 29.77 5.58
C LEU A 451 -28.65 29.81 5.19
N ALA A 452 -27.76 30.39 6.00
CA ALA A 452 -26.32 30.27 5.78
C ALA A 452 -25.87 28.80 5.79
N PHE A 453 -26.37 27.99 6.74
CA PHE A 453 -26.04 26.57 6.76
C PHE A 453 -26.70 25.75 5.64
N VAL A 454 -27.92 26.09 5.23
CA VAL A 454 -28.68 25.31 4.23
C VAL A 454 -28.33 25.68 2.79
N VAL A 455 -28.04 26.96 2.53
CA VAL A 455 -27.80 27.49 1.17
C VAL A 455 -26.31 27.73 0.93
N TYR A 456 -25.65 28.50 1.80
CA TYR A 456 -24.23 28.82 1.64
C TYR A 456 -23.33 27.61 1.95
N GLY A 457 -23.62 26.88 3.03
CA GLY A 457 -22.83 25.74 3.51
C GLY A 457 -22.50 24.68 2.45
N PRO A 458 -23.49 24.12 1.71
CA PRO A 458 -23.22 23.12 0.68
C PRO A 458 -22.39 23.67 -0.49
N VAL A 459 -22.65 24.92 -0.91
CA VAL A 459 -21.95 25.56 -2.03
C VAL A 459 -20.50 25.86 -1.63
N ILE A 460 -20.29 26.50 -0.49
CA ILE A 460 -18.95 26.84 -0.02
C ILE A 460 -18.15 25.59 0.32
N GLY A 461 -18.79 24.54 0.88
CA GLY A 461 -18.12 23.28 1.17
C GLY A 461 -17.57 22.62 -0.09
N LEU A 462 -18.33 22.67 -1.21
CA LEU A 462 -17.84 22.17 -2.50
C LEU A 462 -16.67 23.01 -3.03
N LEU A 463 -16.81 24.35 -3.03
CA LEU A 463 -15.74 25.25 -3.47
C LEU A 463 -14.46 25.08 -2.63
N ASP A 464 -14.62 24.93 -1.31
CA ASP A 464 -13.51 24.75 -0.39
C ASP A 464 -12.84 23.38 -0.57
N SER A 465 -13.62 22.34 -0.89
CA SER A 465 -13.06 21.04 -1.26
C SER A 465 -12.24 21.10 -2.56
N TRP A 466 -12.63 21.95 -3.53
CA TRP A 466 -11.81 22.22 -4.71
C TRP A 466 -10.55 23.01 -4.39
N MET A 467 -10.57 23.87 -3.37
CA MET A 467 -9.35 24.51 -2.87
C MET A 467 -8.36 23.46 -2.33
N VAL A 468 -8.85 22.48 -1.56
CA VAL A 468 -8.04 21.32 -1.13
C VAL A 468 -7.51 20.54 -2.33
N CYS A 469 -8.33 20.33 -3.37
CA CYS A 469 -7.90 19.66 -4.60
C CYS A 469 -6.74 20.38 -5.30
N VAL A 470 -6.82 21.70 -5.45
CA VAL A 470 -5.74 22.51 -6.03
C VAL A 470 -4.46 22.37 -5.20
N TYR A 471 -4.58 22.48 -3.87
CA TYR A 471 -3.47 22.30 -2.95
C TYR A 471 -2.78 20.94 -3.16
N LEU A 472 -3.54 19.84 -3.10
CA LEU A 472 -3.00 18.48 -3.24
C LEU A 472 -2.30 18.26 -4.59
N LEU A 473 -2.85 18.82 -5.69
CA LEU A 473 -2.24 18.74 -7.02
C LEU A 473 -0.92 19.49 -7.15
N VAL A 474 -0.73 20.55 -6.38
CA VAL A 474 0.52 21.32 -6.36
C VAL A 474 1.51 20.70 -5.37
N ALA A 475 1.04 20.34 -4.17
CA ALA A 475 1.84 19.79 -3.08
C ALA A 475 2.56 18.49 -3.47
N ARG A 476 1.96 17.65 -4.32
CA ARG A 476 2.58 16.42 -4.81
C ARG A 476 3.93 16.62 -5.52
N TYR A 477 4.15 17.77 -6.16
CA TYR A 477 5.40 18.04 -6.90
C TYR A 477 6.58 18.39 -6.01
N VAL A 478 6.33 18.54 -4.71
CA VAL A 478 7.36 18.71 -3.68
C VAL A 478 7.25 17.59 -2.64
N ASP A 479 6.64 16.47 -3.00
CA ASP A 479 6.41 15.29 -2.16
C ASP A 479 5.75 15.65 -0.83
N VAL A 480 4.66 16.41 -0.91
CA VAL A 480 3.81 16.75 0.25
C VAL A 480 2.40 16.27 -0.06
N ASN A 481 1.83 15.51 0.88
CA ASN A 481 0.46 14.99 0.82
C ASN A 481 0.11 14.21 -0.47
N VAL A 482 1.10 13.54 -1.07
CA VAL A 482 0.89 12.64 -2.22
C VAL A 482 -0.11 11.55 -1.85
N ASN A 483 0.03 10.96 -0.66
CA ASN A 483 -0.87 9.94 -0.18
C ASN A 483 -2.32 10.44 -0.07
N GLU A 484 -2.53 11.64 0.49
CA GLU A 484 -3.87 12.23 0.67
C GLU A 484 -4.55 12.57 -0.68
N LEU A 485 -3.78 12.99 -1.69
CA LEU A 485 -4.30 13.17 -3.05
C LEU A 485 -4.92 11.87 -3.57
N TYR A 486 -4.17 10.78 -3.47
CA TYR A 486 -4.57 9.49 -4.01
C TYR A 486 -5.62 8.77 -3.14
N ALA A 487 -5.58 8.97 -1.82
CA ALA A 487 -6.63 8.56 -0.90
C ALA A 487 -7.96 9.27 -1.20
N GLY A 488 -7.91 10.58 -1.53
CA GLY A 488 -9.08 11.35 -1.96
C GLY A 488 -9.62 10.94 -3.32
N LEU A 489 -8.75 10.45 -4.21
CA LEU A 489 -9.13 9.88 -5.51
C LEU A 489 -9.78 8.50 -5.39
N GLY A 490 -9.34 7.67 -4.45
CA GLY A 490 -9.89 6.34 -4.18
C GLY A 490 -9.95 5.44 -5.43
N ILE A 491 -8.88 5.43 -6.24
CA ILE A 491 -8.83 4.68 -7.50
C ILE A 491 -8.59 3.19 -7.22
N GLU A 492 -9.61 2.36 -7.42
CA GLU A 492 -9.51 0.89 -7.32
C GLU A 492 -8.88 0.25 -8.57
N ASP A 493 -8.86 0.95 -9.70
CA ASP A 493 -8.24 0.50 -10.94
C ASP A 493 -6.70 0.50 -10.88
N HIS A 494 -6.04 0.12 -11.98
CA HIS A 494 -4.58 0.09 -12.13
C HIS A 494 -3.87 -0.76 -11.07
N LYS A 495 -4.27 -2.03 -10.98
CA LYS A 495 -3.67 -3.00 -10.07
C LYS A 495 -2.48 -3.70 -10.70
N SER A 496 -1.61 -4.26 -9.86
CA SER A 496 -0.45 -5.03 -10.32
C SER A 496 -0.04 -6.09 -9.32
N PHE A 497 0.61 -7.12 -9.83
CA PHE A 497 1.32 -8.14 -9.07
C PHE A 497 2.48 -8.65 -9.91
N LEU A 498 3.41 -9.38 -9.30
CA LEU A 498 4.57 -9.94 -10.00
C LEU A 498 4.43 -11.45 -10.10
N ARG A 499 4.77 -11.99 -11.26
CA ARG A 499 4.99 -13.42 -11.45
C ARG A 499 6.45 -13.64 -11.80
N PHE A 500 7.09 -14.60 -11.15
CA PHE A 500 8.49 -14.91 -11.34
C PHE A 500 8.66 -16.33 -11.87
N HIS A 501 9.68 -16.52 -12.70
CA HIS A 501 10.11 -17.81 -13.20
C HIS A 501 11.60 -18.00 -12.94
N ILE A 502 11.94 -19.03 -12.17
CA ILE A 502 13.29 -19.57 -12.10
C ILE A 502 13.37 -20.70 -13.14
N GLY A 503 14.10 -20.44 -14.23
CA GLY A 503 14.30 -21.43 -15.30
C GLY A 503 15.32 -22.50 -14.94
N ARG A 504 15.41 -23.56 -15.77
CA ARG A 504 16.37 -24.67 -15.60
C ARG A 504 17.83 -24.24 -15.63
N ASP A 505 18.11 -23.12 -16.28
CA ASP A 505 19.44 -22.49 -16.35
C ASP A 505 19.76 -21.65 -15.10
N GLY A 506 18.82 -21.58 -14.14
CA GLY A 506 18.92 -20.77 -12.94
C GLY A 506 18.74 -19.28 -13.18
N SER A 507 18.24 -18.87 -14.34
CA SER A 507 17.83 -17.49 -14.59
C SER A 507 16.54 -17.16 -13.86
N LEU A 508 16.44 -15.95 -13.31
CA LEU A 508 15.23 -15.42 -12.71
C LEU A 508 14.63 -14.37 -13.65
N THR A 509 13.45 -14.65 -14.20
CA THR A 509 12.68 -13.70 -15.01
C THR A 509 11.47 -13.21 -14.23
N MET A 510 11.27 -11.90 -14.20
CA MET A 510 10.12 -11.23 -13.61
C MET A 510 9.12 -10.80 -14.69
N TYR A 511 7.84 -11.07 -14.46
CA TYR A 511 6.71 -10.67 -15.29
C TYR A 511 5.82 -9.72 -14.46
N PRO A 512 5.97 -8.39 -14.63
CA PRO A 512 5.13 -7.42 -13.93
C PRO A 512 3.74 -7.38 -14.56
N VAL A 513 2.76 -8.04 -13.95
CA VAL A 513 1.40 -8.12 -14.47
C VAL A 513 0.62 -6.89 -14.05
N ALA A 514 0.00 -6.21 -15.01
CA ALA A 514 -0.84 -5.05 -14.83
C ALA A 514 -2.32 -5.39 -15.11
N VAL A 515 -3.21 -4.75 -14.36
CA VAL A 515 -4.66 -4.87 -14.48
C VAL A 515 -5.23 -3.46 -14.52
N GLU A 516 -5.52 -2.96 -15.72
CA GLU A 516 -5.99 -1.58 -15.88
C GLU A 516 -7.35 -1.36 -15.21
N ARG A 517 -8.27 -2.31 -15.36
CA ARG A 517 -9.61 -2.23 -14.79
C ARG A 517 -9.93 -3.43 -13.92
N VAL A 518 -10.37 -3.17 -12.70
CA VAL A 518 -10.85 -4.22 -11.80
C VAL A 518 -12.31 -4.55 -12.10
N ALA A 519 -12.77 -5.72 -11.66
CA ALA A 519 -14.17 -6.10 -11.81
C ALA A 519 -15.01 -5.51 -10.66
N HIS A 520 -16.10 -4.84 -11.03
CA HIS A 520 -17.10 -4.29 -10.09
C HIS A 520 -18.42 -5.05 -10.07
N ARG A 521 -18.61 -5.95 -11.04
CA ARG A 521 -19.81 -6.78 -11.15
C ARG A 521 -19.39 -8.24 -11.03
N TRP A 522 -19.93 -8.88 -10.01
CA TRP A 522 -19.60 -10.25 -9.64
C TRP A 522 -20.85 -11.12 -9.63
N ARG A 523 -20.69 -12.40 -9.92
CA ARG A 523 -21.74 -13.41 -9.82
C ARG A 523 -21.21 -14.65 -9.12
N ALA A 524 -22.05 -15.31 -8.34
CA ALA A 524 -21.74 -16.63 -7.81
C ALA A 524 -21.74 -17.65 -8.96
N ASP A 525 -20.92 -18.68 -8.84
CA ASP A 525 -20.83 -19.77 -9.81
C ASP A 525 -21.11 -21.13 -9.13
N PRO A 526 -22.39 -21.45 -8.84
CA PRO A 526 -22.76 -22.65 -8.09
C PRO A 526 -22.42 -23.95 -8.86
N ASP A 527 -22.40 -23.90 -10.19
CA ASP A 527 -22.16 -25.03 -11.08
C ASP A 527 -20.69 -25.14 -11.57
N GLY A 528 -19.82 -24.26 -11.07
CA GLY A 528 -18.40 -24.23 -11.42
C GLY A 528 -17.64 -25.49 -11.01
N ALA A 529 -16.62 -25.84 -11.78
CA ALA A 529 -15.79 -27.03 -11.53
C ALA A 529 -15.13 -27.00 -10.12
N PRO A 530 -14.83 -28.17 -9.51
CA PRO A 530 -14.08 -28.23 -8.27
C PRO A 530 -12.77 -27.43 -8.36
N GLY A 531 -12.51 -26.57 -7.37
CA GLY A 531 -11.31 -25.71 -7.33
C GLY A 531 -11.35 -24.47 -8.23
N SER A 532 -12.38 -24.29 -9.07
CA SER A 532 -12.63 -23.02 -9.74
C SER A 532 -13.17 -21.97 -8.75
N PRO A 533 -12.93 -20.67 -8.98
CA PRO A 533 -13.43 -19.61 -8.11
C PRO A 533 -14.93 -19.74 -7.82
N TRP A 534 -15.35 -19.52 -6.58
CA TRP A 534 -16.77 -19.46 -6.19
C TRP A 534 -17.51 -18.27 -6.78
N ILE A 535 -16.78 -17.19 -7.03
CA ILE A 535 -17.30 -15.92 -7.52
C ILE A 535 -16.50 -15.57 -8.77
N VAL A 536 -17.19 -15.25 -9.86
CA VAL A 536 -16.57 -14.89 -11.14
C VAL A 536 -17.01 -13.50 -11.56
N PRO A 537 -16.16 -12.74 -12.28
CA PRO A 537 -16.54 -11.43 -12.76
C PRO A 537 -17.57 -11.56 -13.89
N ALA A 538 -18.48 -10.60 -14.00
CA ALA A 538 -19.45 -10.55 -15.09
C ALA A 538 -18.78 -10.25 -16.44
N ASP A 539 -17.73 -9.44 -16.40
CA ASP A 539 -16.88 -9.10 -17.54
C ASP A 539 -15.48 -9.72 -17.33
N PRO A 540 -14.82 -10.25 -18.36
CA PRO A 540 -13.48 -10.83 -18.20
C PRO A 540 -12.47 -9.81 -17.64
N LEU A 541 -11.62 -10.26 -16.71
CA LEU A 541 -10.46 -9.48 -16.26
C LEU A 541 -9.35 -9.57 -17.31
N HIS A 542 -8.84 -8.40 -17.68
CA HIS A 542 -7.77 -8.21 -18.66
C HIS A 542 -6.43 -8.01 -17.95
N ALA A 543 -5.45 -8.84 -18.29
CA ALA A 543 -4.10 -8.79 -17.73
C ALA A 543 -3.09 -8.47 -18.84
N THR A 544 -2.32 -7.42 -18.62
CA THR A 544 -1.22 -6.98 -19.50
C THR A 544 0.09 -7.01 -18.72
N LEU A 545 1.19 -6.63 -19.35
CA LEU A 545 2.44 -6.39 -18.63
C LEU A 545 2.65 -4.89 -18.41
N ALA A 546 3.02 -4.50 -17.19
CA ALA A 546 3.42 -3.12 -16.87
C ALA A 546 4.69 -2.70 -17.62
N GLU A 547 5.56 -3.66 -17.93
CA GLU A 547 6.74 -3.53 -18.79
C GLU A 547 7.11 -4.90 -19.36
N PRO A 548 7.94 -5.00 -20.43
CA PRO A 548 8.40 -6.28 -20.94
C PRO A 548 9.05 -7.16 -19.84
N PRO A 549 9.04 -8.50 -19.99
CA PRO A 549 9.65 -9.40 -19.01
C PRO A 549 11.10 -9.01 -18.70
N VAL A 550 11.45 -8.97 -17.41
CA VAL A 550 12.75 -8.50 -16.93
C VAL A 550 13.58 -9.69 -16.49
N LEU A 551 14.72 -9.91 -17.14
CA LEU A 551 15.74 -10.85 -16.67
C LEU A 551 16.49 -10.21 -15.50
N VAL A 552 16.26 -10.72 -14.28
CA VAL A 552 16.84 -10.17 -13.04
C VAL A 552 18.31 -10.57 -12.91
N ASP A 553 18.61 -11.85 -13.09
CA ASP A 553 19.96 -12.42 -13.15
C ASP A 553 19.88 -13.76 -13.92
N GLY A 554 20.95 -14.13 -14.62
CA GLY A 554 21.02 -15.34 -15.44
C GLY A 554 22.46 -15.85 -15.56
N SER A 555 22.64 -17.05 -16.10
CA SER A 555 23.98 -17.61 -16.31
C SER A 555 24.77 -16.76 -17.30
N ARG A 556 26.04 -16.46 -17.00
CA ARG A 556 26.97 -15.89 -18.00
C ARG A 556 27.18 -16.95 -19.10
N GLY A 557 26.53 -16.78 -20.24
CA GLY A 557 26.80 -17.58 -21.44
C GLY A 557 25.97 -17.11 -22.62
N GLY A 558 26.61 -16.47 -23.62
CA GLY A 558 26.01 -16.21 -24.92
C GLY A 558 26.05 -14.76 -25.43
N ALA A 559 27.12 -14.00 -25.17
CA ALA A 559 27.51 -12.90 -26.05
C ALA A 559 28.93 -13.20 -26.55
N GLU A 560 29.01 -14.12 -27.51
CA GLU A 560 30.07 -14.15 -28.53
C GLU A 560 29.41 -13.91 -29.88
#